data_AF-A0A968U0L6-F1
#
_entry.id   AF-A0A968U0L6-F1
#
_cell.length_a   1.000
_cell.length_b   1.000
_cell.length_c   1.000
_cell.angle_alpha   90.00
_cell.angle_beta   90.00
_cell.angle_gamma   90.00
#
_symmetry.space_group_name_H-M   'P 1'
#
loop_
_entity.id
_entity.type
_entity.pdbx_description
1 polymer ?
#
loop_
_entity_poly.entity_id
_entity_poly.type
_entity_poly.pdbx_seq_one_letter_code
_entity_poly.pdbx_strand_id
1 'polypeptide(L)'
;KAIWEPLFTFHGFRYVELKLEDEQGQPVTDIAVDAGWVTGVVLYARMAVHGEFDCSHELVNQLQHNIVWGQKSNFLEVPTDCPLTR
;
A
#
# COMPACT_ATOMS: atom_id res chain seq x y z
N LYS A 1 -16.14 4.92 17.39
CA LYS A 1 -14.94 4.96 16.53
C LYS A 1 -15.45 4.90 15.09
N ALA A 2 -15.21 5.91 14.27
CA ALA A 2 -15.60 5.90 12.86
C ALA A 2 -14.47 5.27 12.03
N ILE A 3 -14.83 4.52 10.98
CA ILE A 3 -13.89 3.99 9.98
C ILE A 3 -14.17 4.72 8.68
N TRP A 4 -13.13 5.16 7.99
CA TRP A 4 -13.22 5.86 6.71
C TRP A 4 -12.33 5.15 5.69
N GLU A 5 -12.88 4.85 4.52
CA GLU A 5 -12.20 4.17 3.41
C GLU A 5 -12.57 4.85 2.08
N PRO A 6 -11.60 5.26 1.24
CA PRO A 6 -11.89 5.85 -0.06
C PRO A 6 -12.39 4.78 -1.04
N LEU A 7 -13.50 5.05 -1.73
CA LEU A 7 -14.14 4.09 -2.65
C LEU A 7 -13.72 4.25 -4.12
N PHE A 8 -13.28 5.45 -4.52
CA PHE A 8 -13.07 5.81 -5.93
C PHE A 8 -11.65 6.31 -6.23
N THR A 9 -10.70 6.04 -5.33
CA THR A 9 -9.28 6.36 -5.53
C THR A 9 -8.41 5.28 -4.91
N PHE A 10 -7.22 5.09 -5.46
CA PHE A 10 -6.16 4.27 -4.90
C PHE A 10 -4.81 4.94 -5.15
N HIS A 11 -3.82 4.60 -4.32
CA HIS A 11 -2.48 5.18 -4.38
C HIS A 11 -1.44 4.07 -4.23
N GLY A 12 -0.36 4.14 -5.00
CA GLY A 12 0.85 3.37 -4.73
C GLY A 12 1.71 4.09 -3.70
N PHE A 13 1.87 3.52 -2.50
CA PHE A 13 2.64 4.17 -1.43
C PHE A 13 3.41 3.17 -0.57
N ARG A 14 4.46 3.68 0.10
CA ARG A 14 5.15 3.01 1.22
C ARG A 14 4.99 3.78 2.54
N TYR A 15 4.81 5.09 2.44
CA TYR A 15 4.67 6.01 3.56
C TYR A 15 3.44 6.88 3.35
N VAL A 16 2.79 7.29 4.44
CA VAL A 16 1.64 8.19 4.45
C VAL A 16 1.89 9.29 5.49
N GLU A 17 1.54 10.53 5.15
CA GLU A 17 1.58 11.66 6.07
C GLU A 17 0.18 11.94 6.59
N LEU A 18 0.03 12.10 7.91
CA LEU A 18 -1.21 12.50 8.55
C LEU A 18 -1.03 13.90 9.13
N LYS A 19 -1.93 14.81 8.76
CA LYS A 19 -2.07 16.13 9.38
C LYS A 19 -3.37 16.17 10.15
N LEU A 20 -3.28 16.59 11.40
CA LEU A 20 -4.42 16.69 12.32
C LEU A 20 -4.60 18.14 12.71
N GLU A 21 -5.85 18.60 12.67
CA GLU A 21 -6.26 19.93 13.10
C GLU A 21 -7.32 19.77 14.20
N ASP A 22 -7.32 20.67 15.18
CA ASP A 22 -8.37 20.73 16.19
C ASP A 22 -9.66 21.39 15.66
N GLU A 23 -10.67 21.51 16.52
CA GLU A 23 -11.96 22.13 16.15
C GLU A 23 -11.83 23.61 15.75
N GLN A 24 -10.72 24.26 16.10
CA GLN A 24 -10.38 25.64 15.77
C GLN A 24 -9.45 25.73 14.56
N GLY A 25 -9.13 24.61 13.90
CA GLY A 25 -8.25 24.53 12.75
C GLY A 25 -6.78 24.73 13.07
N GLN A 26 -6.37 24.59 14.34
CA GLN A 26 -4.95 24.66 14.71
C GLN A 26 -4.29 23.28 14.58
N PRO A 27 -3.03 23.21 14.10
CA PRO A 27 -2.31 21.95 13.98
C PRO A 27 -2.11 21.28 15.34
N VAL A 28 -2.46 20.00 15.43
CA VAL A 28 -2.17 19.18 16.61
C VAL A 28 -0.76 18.63 16.50
N THR A 29 0.17 19.11 17.35
CA THR A 29 1.58 18.69 17.33
C THR A 29 1.94 17.64 18.38
N ASP A 30 1.19 17.60 19.49
CA ASP A 30 1.56 16.82 20.67
C ASP A 30 0.67 15.59 20.84
N ILE A 31 0.64 14.72 19.82
CA ILE A 31 -0.12 13.48 19.87
C ILE A 31 0.76 12.28 19.53
N ALA A 32 0.67 11.23 20.35
CA ALA A 32 1.29 9.96 20.04
C ALA A 32 0.43 9.24 18.98
N VAL A 33 0.98 9.06 17.79
CA VAL A 33 0.32 8.29 16.73
C VAL A 33 0.26 6.82 17.14
N ASP A 34 -0.94 6.25 17.16
CA ASP A 34 -1.15 4.82 17.42
C ASP A 34 -1.13 4.04 16.09
N ALA A 35 -0.49 2.87 16.11
CA ALA A 35 -0.36 2.02 14.91
C ALA A 35 -1.72 1.56 14.34
N GLY A 36 -2.79 1.57 15.14
CA GLY A 36 -4.15 1.23 14.73
C GLY A 36 -4.95 2.38 14.13
N TRP A 37 -4.35 3.56 13.91
CA TRP A 37 -5.05 4.69 13.28
C TRP A 37 -5.14 4.55 11.75
N VAL A 38 -4.16 3.92 11.12
CA VAL A 38 -4.12 3.73 9.67
C VAL A 38 -3.76 2.30 9.33
N THR A 39 -4.49 1.72 8.39
CA THR A 39 -4.20 0.40 7.82
C THR A 39 -4.15 0.53 6.31
N GLY A 40 -3.03 0.13 5.70
CA GLY A 40 -2.91 0.05 4.25
C GLY A 40 -3.69 -1.14 3.71
N VAL A 41 -4.64 -0.89 2.81
CA VAL A 41 -5.41 -1.93 2.14
C VAL A 41 -4.82 -2.15 0.75
N VAL A 42 -4.26 -3.33 0.51
CA VAL A 42 -3.67 -3.67 -0.79
C VAL A 42 -4.77 -4.11 -1.75
N LEU A 43 -4.92 -3.37 -2.85
CA LEU A 43 -5.87 -3.67 -3.92
C LEU A 43 -5.12 -4.18 -5.15
N TYR A 44 -5.51 -5.35 -5.66
CA TYR A 44 -5.04 -5.93 -6.92
C TYR A 44 -6.08 -6.91 -7.45
N ALA A 45 -6.06 -7.17 -8.75
CA ALA A 45 -6.94 -8.14 -9.38
C ALA A 45 -6.73 -9.54 -8.78
N ARG A 46 -7.82 -10.25 -8.47
CA ARG A 46 -7.75 -11.60 -7.90
C ARG A 46 -7.27 -12.61 -8.94
N MET A 47 -5.95 -12.70 -9.11
CA MET A 47 -5.28 -13.67 -9.98
C MET A 47 -4.93 -14.94 -9.20
N ALA A 48 -5.02 -16.09 -9.87
CA ALA A 48 -4.49 -17.33 -9.32
C ALA A 48 -2.95 -17.31 -9.36
N VAL A 49 -2.31 -17.77 -8.28
CA VAL A 49 -0.86 -17.97 -8.26
C VAL A 49 -0.57 -19.32 -8.91
N HIS A 50 0.20 -19.31 -10.01
CA HIS A 50 0.46 -20.51 -10.82
C HIS A 50 1.86 -21.09 -10.62
N GLY A 51 2.67 -20.51 -9.75
CA GLY A 51 4.03 -21.00 -9.48
C GLY A 51 4.62 -20.39 -8.22
N GLU A 52 5.50 -21.15 -7.60
CA GLU A 52 6.32 -20.76 -6.46
C GLU A 52 7.79 -20.92 -6.83
N PHE A 53 8.66 -20.13 -6.21
CA PHE A 53 10.09 -20.15 -6.45
C PHE A 53 10.84 -19.97 -5.14
N ASP A 54 11.85 -20.80 -4.93
CA ASP A 54 12.81 -20.72 -3.82
C ASP A 54 14.17 -21.26 -4.27
N CYS A 55 15.24 -20.66 -3.76
CA CYS A 55 16.60 -21.13 -3.97
C CYS A 55 17.50 -20.82 -2.77
N SER A 56 18.72 -21.35 -2.78
CA SER A 56 19.69 -21.14 -1.69
C SER A 56 20.27 -19.71 -1.62
N HIS A 57 19.98 -18.84 -2.59
CA HIS A 57 20.54 -17.50 -2.66
C HIS A 57 19.50 -16.45 -2.23
N GLU A 58 19.66 -15.92 -1.02
CA GLU A 58 18.68 -15.02 -0.39
C GLU A 58 18.36 -13.79 -1.24
N LEU A 59 19.35 -13.19 -1.92
CA LEU A 59 19.13 -12.04 -2.80
C LEU A 59 18.26 -12.36 -4.02
N VAL A 60 18.34 -13.59 -4.54
CA VAL A 60 17.50 -14.03 -5.66
C VAL A 60 16.06 -14.26 -5.17
N ASN A 61 15.89 -14.81 -3.97
CA ASN A 61 14.56 -14.92 -3.35
C ASN A 61 13.94 -13.54 -3.10
N GLN A 62 14.72 -12.56 -2.63
CA GLN A 62 14.26 -11.19 -2.46
C GLN A 62 13.90 -10.53 -3.81
N LEU A 63 14.67 -10.77 -4.86
CA LEU A 63 14.35 -10.29 -6.21
C LEU A 63 13.01 -10.87 -6.69
N GLN A 64 12.81 -12.18 -6.56
CA GLN A 64 11.56 -12.83 -6.94
C GLN A 64 10.37 -12.26 -6.13
N HIS A 65 10.55 -12.07 -4.82
CA HIS A 65 9.54 -11.44 -3.97
C HIS A 65 9.17 -10.04 -4.47
N ASN A 66 10.16 -9.23 -4.83
CA ASN A 66 9.95 -7.89 -5.37
C ASN A 66 9.22 -7.92 -6.73
N ILE A 67 9.56 -8.88 -7.62
CA ILE A 67 8.89 -9.06 -8.91
C ILE A 67 7.41 -9.36 -8.70
N VAL A 68 7.08 -10.27 -7.79
CA VAL A 68 5.68 -10.64 -7.47
C VAL A 68 4.90 -9.42 -6.97
N TRP A 69 5.46 -8.62 -6.07
CA TRP A 69 4.80 -7.41 -5.57
C TRP A 69 4.70 -6.30 -6.62
N GLY A 70 5.70 -6.16 -7.49
CA GLY A 70 5.66 -5.23 -8.63
C GLY A 70 4.55 -5.60 -9.62
N GLN A 71 4.39 -6.89 -9.91
CA GLN A 71 3.30 -7.38 -10.77
C GLN A 71 1.93 -7.12 -10.13
N LYS A 72 1.75 -7.49 -8.85
CA LYS A 72 0.47 -7.25 -8.14
C LYS A 72 0.08 -5.77 -8.13
N SER A 73 1.06 -4.89 -7.91
CA SER A 73 0.81 -3.44 -7.86
C SER A 73 0.34 -2.87 -9.20
N ASN A 74 0.76 -3.47 -10.33
CA ASN A 74 0.42 -3.01 -11.69
C ASN A 74 -0.79 -3.72 -12.32
N PHE A 75 -1.42 -4.64 -11.59
CA PHE A 75 -2.58 -5.40 -12.07
C PHE A 75 -3.80 -5.08 -11.22
N LEU A 76 -4.43 -3.93 -11.45
CA LEU A 76 -5.74 -3.58 -10.89
C LEU A 76 -6.89 -3.85 -11.88
N GLU A 77 -6.76 -3.41 -13.13
CA GLU A 77 -7.79 -3.63 -14.17
C GLU A 77 -7.17 -3.91 -15.54
N VAL A 78 -6.13 -3.16 -15.90
CA VAL A 78 -5.29 -3.33 -17.10
C VAL A 78 -3.83 -3.30 -16.64
N PRO A 79 -2.89 -4.03 -17.28
CA PRO A 79 -1.47 -3.91 -16.94
C PRO A 79 -0.99 -2.47 -17.12
N THR A 80 -0.68 -1.79 -16.02
CA THR A 80 -0.15 -0.42 -16.02
C THR A 80 1.37 -0.42 -16.00
N ASP A 81 1.99 0.58 -16.64
CA ASP A 81 3.45 0.78 -16.67
C ASP A 81 3.99 1.30 -15.31
N CYS A 82 3.17 2.03 -14.56
CA CYS A 82 3.48 2.48 -13.20
C CYS A 82 2.21 2.49 -12.36
N PRO A 83 2.23 1.98 -11.10
CA PRO A 83 1.08 2.04 -10.21
C PRO A 83 1.01 3.37 -9.44
N LEU A 84 1.96 4.29 -9.70
CA LEU A 84 1.93 5.66 -9.21
C LEU A 84 0.81 6.41 -9.95
N THR A 85 -0.42 6.22 -9.50
CA THR A 85 -1.45 7.24 -9.62
C THR A 85 -0.92 8.50 -8.97
N ARG A 86 -0.71 9.52 -9.79
CA ARG A 86 -0.27 10.86 -9.41
C ARG A 86 -1.12 11.43 -8.27
#